data_AF-A0A831X8P5-F1
#
_entry.id   AF-A0A831X8P5-F1
#
_cell.length_a   1.000
_cell.length_b   1.000
_cell.length_c   1.000
_cell.angle_alpha   90.00
_cell.angle_beta   90.00
_cell.angle_gamma   90.00
#
_symmetry.space_group_name_H-M   'P 1'
#
loop_
_entity.id
_entity.type
_entity.pdbx_description
1 polymer ?
#
loop_
_entity_poly.entity_id
_entity_poly.type
_entity_poly.pdbx_seq_one_letter_code
_entity_poly.pdbx_strand_id
1 'polypeptide(L)'
;MERAELELSLSHAIFREMCFNCGGDITDYRLSRKYPCSNCLREPPSEEVSIEKILLELRRMGRARGVAEIAETREIVEEFSRFFEKVVGSKPWSAQRTWALRALKGTSFAILAPTGVGKTLFGPCAGALSWQLKARRATSSSRTLRYWCTCTSGLPSWHAGLEWRNPG
;
A
#
# COMPACT_ATOMS: atom_id res chain seq x y z
N MET A 1 -2.35 -38.18 -3.17
CA MET A 1 -1.76 -37.10 -3.97
C MET A 1 -1.19 -36.08 -3.02
N GLU A 2 0.05 -35.69 -3.23
CA GLU A 2 0.67 -34.60 -2.49
C GLU A 2 -0.04 -33.28 -2.85
N ARG A 3 -0.23 -32.36 -1.90
CA ARG A 3 -1.00 -31.11 -2.13
C ARG A 3 -0.47 -30.29 -3.32
N ALA A 4 0.82 -30.40 -3.62
CA ALA A 4 1.47 -29.76 -4.76
C ALA A 4 1.05 -30.35 -6.12
N GLU A 5 0.86 -31.67 -6.20
CA GLU A 5 0.40 -32.34 -7.43
C GLU A 5 -1.04 -31.92 -7.75
N LEU A 6 -1.88 -31.81 -6.72
CA LEU A 6 -3.24 -31.30 -6.87
C LEU A 6 -3.23 -29.84 -7.37
N GLU A 7 -2.37 -28.99 -6.80
CA GLU A 7 -2.23 -27.59 -7.22
C GLU A 7 -1.87 -27.49 -8.71
N LEU A 8 -0.83 -28.22 -9.13
CA LEU A 8 -0.38 -28.21 -10.53
C LEU A 8 -1.44 -28.79 -11.48
N SER A 9 -2.16 -29.84 -11.07
CA SER A 9 -3.24 -30.42 -11.89
C SER A 9 -4.44 -29.48 -12.09
N LEU A 10 -4.68 -28.58 -11.14
CA LEU A 10 -5.76 -27.59 -11.18
C LEU A 10 -5.33 -26.28 -11.83
N SER A 11 -4.05 -26.12 -12.16
CA SER A 11 -3.49 -24.90 -12.71
C SER A 11 -3.43 -24.97 -14.24
N HIS A 12 -3.97 -23.97 -14.93
CA HIS A 12 -3.88 -23.87 -16.39
C HIS A 12 -2.65 -23.10 -16.86
N ALA A 13 -2.09 -22.23 -15.99
CA ALA A 13 -0.96 -21.38 -16.35
C ALA A 13 -0.04 -21.10 -15.15
N ILE A 14 1.24 -20.91 -15.46
CA ILE A 14 2.23 -20.37 -14.54
C ILE A 14 2.59 -18.96 -15.02
N PHE A 15 2.34 -17.98 -14.17
CA PHE A 15 2.72 -16.58 -14.39
C PHE A 15 4.10 -16.33 -13.81
N ARG A 16 5.05 -15.99 -14.68
CA ARG A 16 6.44 -15.73 -14.28
C ARG A 16 6.60 -14.40 -13.57
N GLU A 17 7.36 -14.41 -12.48
CA GLU A 17 7.69 -13.21 -11.68
C GLU A 17 6.49 -12.40 -11.15
N MET A 18 5.30 -13.01 -11.09
CA MET A 18 4.05 -12.31 -10.76
C MET A 18 3.55 -12.54 -9.33
N CYS A 19 4.28 -13.25 -8.47
CA CYS A 19 3.89 -13.40 -7.08
C CYS A 19 3.89 -12.04 -6.36
N PHE A 20 2.71 -11.61 -5.90
CA PHE A 20 2.52 -10.34 -5.20
C PHE A 20 3.31 -10.18 -3.88
N ASN A 21 3.89 -11.27 -3.34
CA ASN A 21 4.73 -11.20 -2.15
C ASN A 21 6.22 -11.15 -2.52
N CYS A 22 6.75 -12.15 -3.23
CA CYS A 22 8.19 -12.27 -3.46
C CYS A 22 8.67 -11.95 -4.89
N GLY A 23 7.76 -11.74 -5.84
CA GLY A 23 8.10 -11.57 -7.26
C GLY A 23 8.57 -12.85 -7.95
N GLY A 24 8.30 -14.04 -7.39
CA GLY A 24 8.57 -15.32 -8.04
C GLY A 24 7.40 -15.82 -8.89
N ASP A 25 7.60 -16.97 -9.53
CA ASP A 25 6.59 -17.63 -10.35
C ASP A 25 5.39 -18.09 -9.52
N ILE A 26 4.21 -17.99 -10.10
CA ILE A 26 2.95 -18.27 -9.40
C ILE A 26 1.93 -18.90 -10.35
N THR A 27 1.17 -19.87 -9.85
CA THR A 27 0.09 -20.54 -10.58
C THR A 27 -1.17 -19.67 -10.62
N ASP A 28 -1.97 -19.82 -11.68
CA ASP A 28 -3.33 -19.25 -11.77
C ASP A 28 -4.23 -19.70 -10.60
N TYR A 29 -4.07 -20.94 -10.14
CA TYR A 29 -4.75 -21.49 -8.96
C TYR A 29 -4.51 -20.64 -7.71
N ARG A 30 -3.26 -20.26 -7.43
CA ARG A 30 -2.93 -19.47 -6.23
C ARG A 30 -3.31 -18.01 -6.38
N LEU A 31 -3.11 -17.44 -7.57
CA LEU A 31 -3.49 -16.05 -7.86
C LEU A 31 -5.01 -15.84 -7.72
N SER A 32 -5.83 -16.73 -8.29
CA SER A 32 -7.29 -16.63 -8.22
C SER A 32 -7.83 -16.65 -6.79
N ARG A 33 -7.11 -17.33 -5.88
CA ARG A 33 -7.45 -17.43 -4.45
C ARG A 33 -6.67 -16.48 -3.55
N LYS A 34 -5.93 -15.53 -4.15
CA LYS A 34 -5.17 -14.48 -3.44
C LYS A 34 -4.08 -15.05 -2.52
N TYR A 35 -3.50 -16.20 -2.86
CA TYR A 35 -2.36 -16.76 -2.14
C TYR A 35 -1.04 -16.44 -2.84
N PRO A 36 0.05 -16.17 -2.10
CA PRO A 36 1.37 -16.00 -2.70
C PRO A 36 1.89 -17.36 -3.16
N CYS A 37 2.96 -17.42 -3.95
CA CYS A 37 3.49 -18.67 -4.51
C CYS A 37 3.89 -19.70 -3.43
N SER A 38 4.09 -20.95 -3.86
CA SER A 38 4.50 -22.07 -3.01
C SER A 38 5.80 -21.83 -2.24
N ASN A 39 6.72 -21.02 -2.78
CA ASN A 39 7.94 -20.61 -2.06
C ASN A 39 7.65 -19.68 -0.88
N CYS A 40 6.64 -18.82 -0.99
CA CYS A 40 6.23 -17.94 0.10
C CYS A 40 5.42 -18.68 1.15
N LEU A 41 4.41 -19.43 0.71
CA LEU A 41 3.47 -20.17 1.54
C LEU A 41 3.35 -21.58 0.98
N ARG A 42 4.02 -22.56 1.58
CA ARG A 42 4.08 -23.91 1.03
C ARG A 42 2.69 -24.52 0.87
N GLU A 43 1.91 -24.47 1.93
CA GLU A 43 0.55 -24.99 1.94
C GLU A 43 -0.46 -23.85 2.11
N PRO A 44 -1.27 -23.56 1.09
CA PRO A 44 -2.34 -22.59 1.23
C PRO A 44 -3.45 -23.18 2.13
N PRO A 45 -4.14 -22.35 2.92
CA PRO A 45 -5.35 -22.75 3.64
C PRO A 45 -6.39 -23.38 2.70
N SER A 46 -7.20 -24.30 3.25
CA SER A 46 -8.29 -24.94 2.51
C SER A 46 -9.41 -23.97 2.12
N GLU A 47 -9.54 -22.86 2.85
CA GLU A 47 -10.55 -21.83 2.64
C GLU A 47 -9.89 -20.47 2.41
N GLU A 48 -10.53 -19.64 1.58
CA GLU A 48 -10.07 -18.27 1.35
C GLU A 48 -9.96 -17.50 2.67
N VAL A 49 -8.81 -16.88 2.88
CA VAL A 49 -8.55 -16.04 4.05
C VAL A 49 -8.22 -14.62 3.62
N SER A 50 -8.36 -13.69 4.55
CA SER A 50 -8.04 -12.29 4.29
C SER A 50 -6.53 -12.08 4.07
N ILE A 51 -6.17 -11.03 3.33
CA ILE A 51 -4.76 -10.65 3.10
C ILE A 51 -4.04 -10.36 4.41
N GLU A 52 -4.75 -9.86 5.42
CA GLU A 52 -4.22 -9.54 6.74
C GLU A 52 -3.80 -10.82 7.49
N LYS A 53 -4.57 -11.91 7.35
CA LYS A 53 -4.21 -13.22 7.90
C LYS A 53 -2.99 -13.81 7.17
N ILE A 54 -2.93 -13.68 5.85
CA ILE A 54 -1.76 -14.09 5.04
C ILE A 54 -0.52 -13.30 5.44
N LEU A 55 -0.64 -11.98 5.62
CA LEU A 55 0.44 -11.11 6.08
C LEU A 55 0.93 -11.53 7.46
N LEU A 56 0.02 -11.80 8.40
CA LEU A 56 0.40 -12.24 9.75
C LEU A 56 1.22 -13.53 9.70
N GLU A 57 0.78 -14.52 8.92
CA GLU A 57 1.49 -15.78 8.76
C GLU A 57 2.87 -15.59 8.12
N LEU A 58 2.96 -14.80 7.05
CA LEU A 58 4.23 -14.48 6.41
C LEU A 58 5.17 -13.68 7.33
N ARG A 59 4.65 -12.81 8.20
CA ARG A 59 5.44 -12.11 9.22
C ARG A 59 6.02 -13.08 10.24
N ARG A 60 5.22 -14.05 10.73
CA ARG A 60 5.70 -15.10 11.65
C ARG A 60 6.83 -15.91 11.05
N MET A 61 6.81 -16.15 9.75
CA MET A 61 7.86 -16.87 9.02
C MET A 61 9.04 -15.98 8.59
N GLY A 62 9.02 -14.66 8.84
CA GLY A 62 10.05 -13.73 8.34
C GLY A 62 10.07 -13.55 6.82
N ARG A 63 8.94 -13.83 6.15
CA ARG A 63 8.79 -13.83 4.68
C ARG A 63 7.83 -12.77 4.15
N ALA A 64 7.35 -11.86 4.99
CA ALA A 64 6.51 -10.75 4.57
C ALA A 64 7.31 -9.76 3.71
N ARG A 65 6.87 -9.55 2.48
CA ARG A 65 7.47 -8.64 1.49
C ARG A 65 6.35 -7.80 0.85
N GLY A 66 6.06 -7.97 -0.44
CA GLY A 66 5.08 -7.16 -1.17
C GLY A 66 3.66 -7.20 -0.59
N VAL A 67 3.26 -8.30 0.07
CA VAL A 67 1.96 -8.38 0.74
C VAL A 67 1.79 -7.33 1.86
N ALA A 68 2.89 -6.90 2.49
CA ALA A 68 2.85 -5.86 3.51
C ALA A 68 2.43 -4.51 2.92
N GLU A 69 2.92 -4.17 1.73
CA GLU A 69 2.54 -2.94 1.01
C GLU A 69 1.06 -2.97 0.58
N ILE A 70 0.55 -4.14 0.18
CA ILE A 70 -0.87 -4.31 -0.16
C ILE A 70 -1.75 -4.05 1.06
N ALA A 71 -1.40 -4.62 2.21
CA ALA A 71 -2.14 -4.42 3.45
C ALA A 71 -2.07 -2.96 3.93
N GLU A 72 -0.89 -2.35 3.88
CA GLU A 72 -0.70 -0.92 4.21
C GLU A 72 -1.56 -0.03 3.30
N THR A 73 -1.58 -0.30 2.00
CA THR A 73 -2.42 0.42 1.03
C THR A 73 -3.91 0.34 1.40
N ARG A 74 -4.39 -0.83 1.83
CA ARG A 74 -5.78 -1.00 2.30
C ARG A 74 -6.04 -0.21 3.58
N GLU A 75 -5.10 -0.26 4.53
CA GLU A 75 -5.22 0.43 5.81
C GLU A 75 -5.32 1.95 5.63
N ILE A 76 -4.49 2.55 4.78
CA ILE A 76 -4.56 3.99 4.43
C ILE A 76 -5.95 4.36 3.91
N VAL A 77 -6.46 3.59 2.94
CA VAL A 77 -7.74 3.88 2.28
C VAL A 77 -8.90 3.72 3.26
N GLU A 78 -8.84 2.71 4.13
CA GLU A 78 -9.86 2.45 5.12
C GLU A 78 -9.84 3.52 6.23
N GLU A 79 -8.65 3.93 6.68
CA GLU A 79 -8.53 5.04 7.64
C GLU A 79 -9.06 6.35 7.07
N PHE A 80 -8.74 6.64 5.81
CA PHE A 80 -9.35 7.78 5.11
C PHE A 80 -10.86 7.65 4.99
N SER A 81 -11.37 6.48 4.65
CA SER A 81 -12.82 6.27 4.49
C SER A 81 -13.57 6.50 5.79
N ARG A 82 -13.07 5.97 6.91
CA ARG A 82 -13.63 6.22 8.25
C ARG A 82 -13.56 7.70 8.65
N PHE A 83 -12.42 8.35 8.40
CA PHE A 83 -12.27 9.78 8.69
C PHE A 83 -13.24 10.64 7.86
N PHE A 84 -13.31 10.37 6.56
CA PHE A 84 -14.17 11.09 5.64
C PHE A 84 -15.65 10.91 6.00
N GLU A 85 -16.08 9.68 6.29
CA GLU A 85 -17.46 9.40 6.73
C GLU A 85 -17.79 10.11 8.04
N LYS A 86 -16.86 10.16 9.00
CA LYS A 86 -17.04 10.88 10.26
C LYS A 86 -17.23 12.40 10.06
N VAL A 87 -16.50 13.00 9.13
CA VAL A 87 -16.52 14.47 8.92
C VAL A 87 -17.63 14.90 7.97
N VAL A 88 -17.87 14.12 6.92
CA VAL A 88 -18.77 14.47 5.81
C VAL A 88 -20.15 13.85 5.98
N GLY A 89 -20.28 12.78 6.78
CA GLY A 89 -21.53 12.04 6.98
C GLY A 89 -21.86 11.05 5.85
N SER A 90 -20.93 10.82 4.92
CA SER A 90 -21.08 9.83 3.84
C SER A 90 -19.74 9.23 3.44
N LYS A 91 -19.74 8.05 2.83
CA LYS A 91 -18.51 7.38 2.37
C LYS A 91 -17.88 8.11 1.18
N PRO A 92 -16.54 8.11 1.06
CA PRO A 92 -15.89 8.68 -0.09
C PRO A 92 -16.19 7.85 -1.35
N TRP A 93 -16.24 8.55 -2.48
CA TRP A 93 -16.38 7.95 -3.80
C TRP A 93 -15.16 7.09 -4.14
N SER A 94 -15.31 6.13 -5.05
CA SER A 94 -14.20 5.28 -5.51
C SER A 94 -13.00 6.10 -5.99
N ALA A 95 -13.24 7.17 -6.75
CA ALA A 95 -12.20 8.09 -7.21
C ALA A 95 -11.50 8.81 -6.04
N GLN A 96 -12.25 9.26 -5.03
CA GLN A 96 -11.70 9.91 -3.84
C GLN A 96 -10.83 8.94 -3.02
N ARG A 97 -11.18 7.65 -2.95
CA ARG A 97 -10.31 6.63 -2.33
C ARG A 97 -8.96 6.51 -3.04
N THR A 98 -8.97 6.52 -4.38
CA THR A 98 -7.73 6.52 -5.17
C THR A 98 -6.91 7.79 -4.94
N TRP A 99 -7.55 8.96 -4.91
CA TRP A 99 -6.87 10.22 -4.63
C TRP A 99 -6.28 10.25 -3.22
N ALA A 100 -6.99 9.72 -2.23
CA ALA A 100 -6.53 9.63 -0.86
C ALA A 100 -5.29 8.74 -0.74
N LEU A 101 -5.31 7.56 -1.37
CA LEU A 101 -4.13 6.69 -1.41
C LEU A 101 -2.91 7.43 -2.00
N ARG A 102 -3.09 8.11 -3.14
CA ARG A 102 -2.03 8.88 -3.79
C ARG A 102 -1.50 10.00 -2.91
N ALA A 103 -2.39 10.79 -2.33
CA ALA A 103 -2.03 11.92 -1.46
C ALA A 103 -1.31 11.45 -0.20
N LEU A 104 -1.80 10.40 0.46
CA LEU A 104 -1.25 9.89 1.72
C LEU A 104 0.04 9.09 1.52
N LYS A 105 0.25 8.47 0.33
CA LYS A 105 1.57 7.96 -0.09
C LYS A 105 2.55 9.07 -0.51
N GLY A 106 2.14 10.35 -0.49
CA GLY A 106 3.01 11.48 -0.79
C GLY A 106 3.26 11.71 -2.28
N THR A 107 2.38 11.20 -3.16
CA THR A 107 2.49 11.41 -4.61
C THR A 107 1.73 12.64 -5.05
N SER A 108 2.33 13.46 -5.92
CA SER A 108 1.66 14.60 -6.58
C SER A 108 0.85 14.12 -7.79
N PHE A 109 -0.34 14.70 -8.00
CA PHE A 109 -1.22 14.36 -9.13
C PHE A 109 -2.23 15.47 -9.43
N ALA A 110 -2.75 15.48 -10.66
CA ALA A 110 -3.89 16.29 -11.06
C ALA A 110 -5.20 15.51 -10.89
N ILE A 111 -6.23 16.14 -10.32
CA ILE A 111 -7.56 15.52 -10.17
C ILE A 111 -8.35 15.70 -11.47
N LEU A 112 -8.37 14.64 -12.30
CA LEU A 112 -9.15 14.58 -13.53
C LEU A 112 -10.52 13.94 -13.26
N ALA A 113 -11.55 14.77 -13.03
CA ALA A 113 -12.92 14.28 -12.80
C ALA A 113 -13.97 15.38 -13.05
N PRO A 114 -15.23 15.02 -13.39
CA PRO A 114 -16.32 15.99 -13.59
C PRO A 114 -16.68 16.74 -12.30
N THR A 115 -17.52 17.78 -12.39
CA THR A 115 -18.09 18.47 -11.22
C THR A 115 -18.98 17.53 -10.40
N GLY A 116 -19.28 17.88 -9.14
CA GLY A 116 -20.15 17.07 -8.27
C GLY A 116 -19.48 15.90 -7.54
N VAL A 117 -18.31 15.42 -7.99
CA VAL A 117 -17.55 14.32 -7.32
C VAL A 117 -16.85 14.71 -6.01
N GLY A 118 -17.04 15.96 -5.54
CA GLY A 118 -16.46 16.44 -4.28
C GLY A 118 -14.96 16.75 -4.30
N LYS A 119 -14.40 17.27 -5.41
CA LYS A 119 -12.98 17.68 -5.50
C LYS A 119 -12.59 18.73 -4.45
N THR A 120 -13.45 19.74 -4.26
CA THR A 120 -13.24 20.83 -3.29
C THR A 120 -13.22 20.32 -1.85
N LEU A 121 -14.04 19.30 -1.55
CA LEU A 121 -14.13 18.70 -0.22
C LEU A 121 -12.98 17.72 0.06
N PHE A 122 -12.54 17.00 -0.97
CA PHE A 122 -11.47 16.01 -0.86
C PHE A 122 -10.17 16.60 -0.28
N GLY A 123 -9.72 17.75 -0.81
CA GLY A 123 -8.43 18.36 -0.42
C GLY A 123 -8.31 18.63 1.09
N PRO A 124 -9.23 19.39 1.69
CA PRO A 124 -9.27 19.61 3.13
C PRO A 124 -9.34 18.33 3.95
N CYS A 125 -10.15 17.34 3.56
CA CYS A 125 -10.24 16.06 4.28
C CYS A 125 -8.91 15.28 4.24
N ALA A 126 -8.28 15.18 3.07
CA ALA A 126 -6.99 14.50 2.92
C ALA A 126 -5.88 15.22 3.70
N GLY A 127 -5.86 16.56 3.65
CA GLY A 127 -4.92 17.39 4.41
C GLY A 127 -5.09 17.24 5.92
N ALA A 128 -6.33 17.30 6.42
CA ALA A 128 -6.63 17.14 7.83
C ALA A 128 -6.22 15.76 8.36
N LEU A 129 -6.52 14.68 7.62
CA LEU A 129 -6.07 13.35 8.01
C LEU A 129 -4.54 13.23 7.98
N SER A 130 -3.88 13.74 6.95
CA SER A 130 -2.41 13.74 6.87
C SER A 130 -1.78 14.44 8.08
N TRP A 131 -2.33 15.58 8.48
CA TRP A 131 -1.90 16.30 9.67
C TRP A 131 -2.14 15.48 10.95
N GLN A 132 -3.33 14.90 11.11
CA GLN A 132 -3.65 14.05 12.26
C GLN A 132 -2.70 12.85 12.38
N LEU A 133 -2.37 12.18 11.27
CA LEU A 133 -1.43 11.06 11.24
C LEU A 133 -0.02 11.49 11.65
N LYS A 134 0.45 12.65 11.20
CA LYS A 134 1.75 13.22 11.60
C LYS A 134 1.77 13.56 13.10
N ALA A 135 0.69 14.14 13.62
CA ALA A 135 0.58 14.46 15.04
C ALA A 135 0.62 13.21 15.94
N ARG A 136 -0.05 12.11 15.55
CA ARG A 136 0.01 10.82 16.27
C ARG A 136 1.42 10.23 16.32
N ARG A 137 2.23 10.45 15.28
CA ARG A 137 3.63 9.98 15.25
C ARG A 137 4.52 10.79 16.18
N ALA A 138 4.31 12.10 16.27
CA ALA A 138 5.09 12.98 17.15
C ALA A 138 4.88 12.65 18.65
N THR A 139 3.70 12.18 19.03
CA THR A 139 3.39 11.78 20.41
C THR A 139 3.79 10.34 20.75
N SER A 140 4.01 9.49 19.75
CA SER A 140 4.35 8.07 19.88
C SER A 140 5.87 7.82 19.94
N SER A 141 6.63 8.52 20.79
CA SER A 141 8.09 8.31 20.89
C SER A 141 8.51 7.08 21.73
N SER A 142 7.62 6.14 21.99
CA SER A 142 7.98 4.81 22.51
C SER A 142 7.17 3.73 21.79
N ARG A 143 7.88 2.75 21.22
CA ARG A 143 7.44 1.58 20.41
C ARG A 143 7.36 1.76 18.90
N THR A 144 8.51 1.50 18.27
CA THR A 144 8.71 0.67 17.06
C THR A 144 7.48 0.40 16.18
N LEU A 145 7.06 1.39 15.38
CA LEU A 145 6.34 1.14 14.13
C LEU A 145 7.18 1.75 13.00
N ARG A 146 8.17 0.96 12.58
CA ARG A 146 9.14 1.31 11.54
C ARG A 146 8.65 0.76 10.20
N TYR A 147 7.55 1.30 9.69
CA TYR A 147 7.13 1.18 8.29
C TYR A 147 6.39 2.47 8.00
N TRP A 148 7.09 3.46 7.46
CA TRP A 148 6.60 4.69 6.81
C TRP A 148 7.79 5.67 6.76
N CYS A 149 8.90 5.22 6.18
CA CYS A 149 10.08 6.05 5.99
C CYS A 149 10.80 5.63 4.72
N THR A 150 10.50 6.29 3.60
CA THR A 150 11.47 6.57 2.53
C THR A 150 11.01 7.82 1.79
N CYS A 151 11.37 8.99 2.31
CA CYS A 151 11.61 10.15 1.47
C CYS A 151 12.43 11.17 2.26
N THR A 152 13.73 10.94 2.35
CA THR A 152 14.77 11.96 2.58
C THR A 152 16.14 11.30 2.39
N SER A 153 16.57 11.18 1.13
CA SER A 153 17.98 11.31 0.69
C SER A 153 18.16 10.58 -0.65
N GLY A 154 18.17 11.35 -1.73
CA GLY A 154 18.40 10.82 -3.08
C GLY A 154 18.15 11.87 -4.16
N LEU A 155 18.69 13.08 -3.98
CA LEU A 155 18.81 14.05 -5.08
C LEU A 155 20.21 13.88 -5.70
N PRO A 156 20.32 13.60 -7.01
CA PRO A 156 21.60 13.66 -7.72
C PRO A 156 22.11 15.09 -7.77
N SER A 157 23.38 15.27 -7.44
CA SER A 157 24.13 16.52 -7.56
C SER A 157 24.27 16.94 -9.03
N TRP A 158 23.55 17.98 -9.43
CA TRP A 158 23.84 18.78 -10.62
C TRP A 158 23.56 20.26 -10.32
N HIS A 159 24.31 21.13 -11.00
CA HIS A 159 24.48 22.59 -10.84
C HIS A 159 25.66 22.96 -9.93
N ALA A 160 26.89 23.06 -10.47
CA ALA A 160 27.38 24.15 -11.33
C ALA A 160 27.38 25.48 -10.57
N GLY A 161 28.60 25.96 -10.29
CA GLY A 161 28.85 27.15 -9.49
C GLY A 161 28.34 28.43 -10.14
N LEU A 162 27.83 29.32 -9.28
CA LEU A 162 27.78 30.75 -9.49
C LEU A 162 28.02 31.39 -8.11
N GLU A 163 29.25 31.86 -7.96
CA GLU A 163 29.75 32.62 -6.81
C GLU A 163 29.17 34.05 -6.89
N TRP A 164 28.29 34.42 -5.97
CA TRP A 164 27.86 35.82 -5.80
C TRP A 164 28.67 36.45 -4.67
N ARG A 165 29.58 37.37 -5.03
CA ARG A 165 30.27 38.26 -4.10
C ARG A 165 29.29 39.32 -3.60
N ASN A 166 29.26 39.53 -2.28
CA ASN A 166 28.58 40.66 -1.65
C ASN A 166 29.35 41.95 -1.95
N PRO A 167 28.69 43.05 -2.36
CA PRO A 167 29.28 44.37 -2.31
C PRO A 167 29.14 44.93 -0.89
N GLY A 168 30.27 44.91 -0.18
CA GLY A 168 30.58 45.79 0.95
C GLY A 168 31.87 46.52 0.62
#